data_AF-A0A7W7CGL8-F1
#
_entry.id   AF-A0A7W7CGL8-F1
#
_cell.length_a   1.000
_cell.length_b   1.000
_cell.length_c   1.000
_cell.angle_alpha   90.00
_cell.angle_beta   90.00
_cell.angle_gamma   90.00
#
_symmetry.space_group_name_H-M   'P 1'
#
loop_
_entity.id
_entity.type
_entity.pdbx_description
1 polymer ?
#
loop_
_entity_poly.entity_id
_entity_poly.type
_entity_poly.pdbx_seq_one_letter_code
_entity_poly.pdbx_strand_id
1 'polypeptide(L)'
;MRILLTLAMVALILLCAYGMLHGWRKRSRRQATELPPFPAVPAGLSTVEPLLPPETGVYVGTTAAENWVERITVADIGHRAEATATLYPQGLLLDRVGASPLWIDAATIRDARTARGLAGKVVGNNGLLVITWAHGEHLLDTGFRGDDKTGYSDWIAAITQRKAANESA
;
A
#
# COMPACT_ATOMS: atom_id res chain seq x y z
N MET A 1 24.60 31.99 -32.87
CA MET A 1 23.25 31.39 -33.07
C MET A 1 23.11 30.02 -32.40
N ARG A 2 23.94 29.02 -32.73
CA ARG A 2 23.84 27.66 -32.14
C ARG A 2 23.90 27.61 -30.61
N ILE A 3 24.89 28.29 -30.01
CA ILE A 3 25.07 28.33 -28.54
C ILE A 3 23.84 28.93 -27.84
N LEU A 4 23.23 29.96 -28.42
CA LEU A 4 22.08 30.65 -27.82
C LEU A 4 20.83 29.75 -27.85
N LEU A 5 20.62 29.00 -28.94
CA LEU A 5 19.56 27.99 -29.04
C LEU A 5 19.78 26.83 -28.07
N THR A 6 21.03 26.38 -27.90
CA THR A 6 21.37 25.34 -26.92
C THR A 6 21.08 25.79 -25.49
N LEU A 7 21.47 27.01 -25.11
CA LEU A 7 21.19 27.56 -23.78
C LEU A 7 19.69 27.72 -23.53
N ALA A 8 18.94 28.20 -24.52
CA ALA A 8 17.48 28.29 -24.43
C ALA A 8 16.83 26.91 -24.22
N MET A 9 17.29 25.89 -24.94
CA MET A 9 16.81 24.52 -24.78
C MET A 9 17.14 23.96 -23.39
N VAL A 10 18.35 24.17 -22.88
CA VAL A 10 18.75 23.75 -21.53
C VAL A 10 17.89 24.44 -20.47
N ALA A 11 17.67 25.75 -20.59
CA ALA A 11 16.81 26.50 -19.67
C ALA A 11 15.37 25.97 -19.68
N LEU A 12 14.83 25.65 -20.85
CA LEU A 12 13.50 25.03 -20.98
C LEU A 12 13.44 23.66 -20.30
N ILE A 13 14.45 22.80 -20.51
CA ILE A 13 14.53 21.48 -19.86
C ILE A 13 14.57 21.65 -18.33
N LEU A 14 15.39 22.58 -17.83
CA LEU A 14 15.49 22.84 -16.39
C LEU A 14 14.17 23.37 -15.82
N LEU A 15 13.47 24.25 -16.53
CA LEU A 15 12.16 24.76 -16.13
C LEU A 15 11.12 23.64 -16.07
N CYS A 16 11.07 22.77 -17.08
CA CYS A 16 10.21 21.59 -17.09
C CYS A 16 10.52 20.65 -15.93
N ALA A 17 11.80 20.33 -15.70
CA ALA A 17 12.24 19.49 -14.59
C ALA A 17 11.85 20.11 -13.24
N TYR A 18 12.03 21.41 -13.06
CA TYR A 18 11.61 22.13 -11.87
C TYR A 18 10.09 22.05 -11.65
N GLY A 19 9.30 22.28 -12.69
CA GLY A 19 7.83 22.17 -12.62
C GLY A 19 7.37 20.78 -12.22
N MET A 20 7.97 19.73 -12.78
CA MET A 20 7.68 18.33 -12.42
C MET A 20 8.04 18.04 -10.96
N LEU A 21 9.25 18.40 -10.54
CA LEU A 21 9.71 18.21 -9.15
C LEU A 21 8.83 18.95 -8.15
N HIS A 22 8.44 20.18 -8.47
CA HIS A 22 7.56 20.99 -7.64
C HIS A 22 6.16 20.36 -7.54
N GLY A 23 5.61 19.88 -8.65
CA GLY A 23 4.34 19.18 -8.69
C GLY A 23 4.33 17.91 -7.83
N TRP A 24 5.39 17.10 -7.91
CA TRP A 24 5.55 15.89 -7.09
C TRP A 24 5.68 16.21 -5.60
N ARG A 25 6.53 17.18 -5.25
CA ARG A 25 6.71 17.63 -3.85
C ARG A 25 5.41 18.18 -3.26
N LYS A 26 4.64 18.96 -4.02
CA LYS A 26 3.35 19.50 -3.55
C LYS A 26 2.34 18.39 -3.28
N ARG A 27 2.25 17.38 -4.16
CA ARG A 27 1.35 16.23 -3.97
C ARG A 27 1.70 15.42 -2.72
N SER A 28 2.98 15.08 -2.55
CA SER A 28 3.45 14.32 -1.37
C SER A 28 3.22 15.10 -0.07
N ARG A 29 3.50 16.40 -0.04
CA ARG A 29 3.24 17.26 1.14
C ARG A 29 1.75 17.34 1.48
N ARG A 30 0.88 17.42 0.47
CA ARG A 30 -0.57 17.42 0.68
C ARG A 30 -1.02 16.10 1.33
N GLN A 31 -0.63 14.96 0.76
CA GLN A 31 -0.94 13.65 1.34
C GLN A 31 -0.43 13.52 2.78
N ALA A 32 0.79 13.99 3.06
CA ALA A 32 1.37 13.95 4.41
C ALA A 32 0.66 14.86 5.42
N THR A 33 -0.08 15.87 4.96
CA THR A 33 -0.90 16.74 5.83
C THR A 33 -2.29 16.16 6.06
N GLU A 34 -2.83 15.46 5.06
CA GLU A 34 -4.20 14.92 5.08
C GLU A 34 -4.30 13.54 5.73
N LEU A 35 -3.25 12.72 5.65
CA LEU A 35 -3.24 11.38 6.23
C LEU A 35 -2.69 11.42 7.65
N PRO A 36 -3.35 10.77 8.62
CA PRO A 36 -2.77 10.60 9.95
C PRO A 36 -1.51 9.72 9.87
N PRO A 37 -0.63 9.74 10.90
CA PRO A 37 0.47 8.80 11.01
C PRO A 37 -0.02 7.35 10.89
N PHE A 38 0.74 6.49 10.21
CA PHE A 38 0.38 5.08 10.07
C PHE A 38 0.43 4.38 11.43
N PRO A 39 -0.52 3.46 11.72
CA PRO A 39 -0.54 2.74 12.99
C PRO A 39 0.76 1.98 13.22
N ALA A 40 1.27 2.04 14.45
CA ALA A 40 2.40 1.22 14.87
C ALA A 40 1.97 -0.24 15.02
N VAL A 41 2.90 -1.16 14.80
CA VAL A 41 2.70 -2.59 15.05
C VAL A 41 2.46 -2.81 16.55
N PRO A 42 1.36 -3.45 16.97
CA PRO A 42 1.11 -3.76 18.38
C PRO A 42 2.24 -4.57 19.02
N ALA A 43 2.59 -4.22 20.26
CA ALA A 43 3.56 -5.01 21.03
C ALA A 43 3.00 -6.40 21.35
N GLY A 44 3.87 -7.41 21.39
CA GLY A 44 3.50 -8.78 21.78
C GLY A 44 2.84 -9.63 20.69
N LEU A 45 2.78 -9.15 19.44
CA LEU A 45 2.27 -9.93 18.30
C LEU A 45 3.00 -11.27 18.10
N SER A 46 4.26 -11.37 18.50
CA SER A 46 5.03 -12.62 18.47
C SER A 46 4.47 -13.73 19.38
N THR A 47 3.66 -13.38 20.38
CA THR A 47 3.01 -14.36 21.28
C THR A 47 1.58 -14.72 20.86
N VAL A 48 1.04 -14.02 19.86
CA VAL A 48 -0.29 -14.28 19.34
C VAL A 48 -0.18 -15.26 18.19
N GLU A 49 -1.02 -16.29 18.19
CA GLU A 49 -1.08 -17.24 17.08
C GLU A 49 -1.69 -16.58 15.83
N PRO A 50 -1.01 -16.62 14.67
CA PRO A 50 -1.58 -16.18 13.40
C PRO A 50 -2.81 -17.01 13.01
N LEU A 51 -3.79 -16.38 12.36
CA LEU A 51 -4.99 -17.05 11.84
C LEU A 51 -4.71 -17.91 10.60
N LEU A 52 -3.66 -17.55 9.86
CA LEU A 52 -3.17 -18.26 8.68
C LEU A 52 -1.65 -18.36 8.76
N PRO A 53 -1.04 -19.37 8.13
CA PRO A 53 0.41 -19.40 7.97
C PRO A 53 0.93 -18.10 7.34
N PRO A 54 2.09 -17.57 7.78
CA PRO A 54 2.70 -16.41 7.14
C PRO A 54 2.96 -16.67 5.65
N GLU A 55 2.56 -15.72 4.81
CA GLU A 55 2.70 -15.80 3.35
C GLU A 55 3.81 -14.86 2.88
N THR A 56 4.82 -15.38 2.18
CA THR A 56 5.88 -14.55 1.59
C THR A 56 5.44 -13.98 0.25
N GLY A 57 6.04 -12.85 -0.13
CA GLY A 57 5.79 -12.26 -1.42
C GLY A 57 6.26 -10.81 -1.51
N VAL A 58 5.47 -9.98 -2.18
CA VAL A 58 5.82 -8.60 -2.47
C VAL A 58 4.69 -7.65 -2.15
N TYR A 59 4.97 -6.70 -1.25
CA TYR A 59 4.17 -5.50 -1.10
C TYR A 59 4.32 -4.62 -2.35
N VAL A 60 3.21 -4.43 -3.06
CA VAL A 60 3.19 -3.70 -4.34
C VAL A 60 3.09 -2.19 -4.11
N GLY A 61 2.37 -1.79 -3.07
CA GLY A 61 2.10 -0.41 -2.71
C GLY A 61 0.70 -0.23 -2.13
N THR A 62 0.47 0.94 -1.54
CA THR A 62 -0.84 1.40 -1.10
C THR A 62 -1.29 2.57 -1.98
N THR A 63 -2.57 2.59 -2.34
CA THR A 63 -3.21 3.68 -3.10
C THR A 63 -4.43 4.20 -2.32
N ALA A 64 -4.96 5.35 -2.74
CA ALA A 64 -6.34 5.67 -2.41
C ALA A 64 -7.25 4.57 -3.00
N ALA A 65 -8.29 4.18 -2.26
CA ALA A 65 -9.27 3.21 -2.75
C ALA A 65 -9.96 3.75 -4.02
N GLU A 66 -10.37 2.84 -4.90
CA GLU A 66 -10.97 3.13 -6.22
C GLU A 66 -10.04 3.85 -7.22
N ASN A 67 -8.92 4.43 -6.78
CA ASN A 67 -7.89 5.02 -7.62
C ASN A 67 -6.59 4.19 -7.60
N TRP A 68 -6.58 3.11 -8.39
CA TRP A 68 -5.47 2.16 -8.44
C TRP A 68 -4.13 2.72 -8.94
N VAL A 69 -4.08 3.95 -9.46
CA VAL A 69 -2.85 4.61 -9.95
C VAL A 69 -2.28 5.58 -8.92
N GLU A 70 -3.12 6.19 -8.09
CA GLU A 70 -2.70 7.20 -7.11
C GLU A 70 -2.06 6.55 -5.88
N ARG A 71 -0.75 6.35 -5.96
CA ARG A 71 0.08 5.90 -4.85
C ARG A 71 0.02 6.86 -3.67
N ILE A 72 -0.07 6.29 -2.48
CA ILE A 72 0.24 6.99 -1.24
C ILE A 72 1.76 7.09 -1.14
N THR A 73 2.28 8.31 -1.08
CA THR A 73 3.71 8.63 -1.10
C THR A 73 4.20 9.24 0.21
N VAL A 74 3.45 9.02 1.29
CA VAL A 74 3.84 9.41 2.64
C VAL A 74 4.86 8.41 3.18
N ALA A 75 5.95 8.91 3.75
CA ALA A 75 7.07 8.11 4.25
C ALA A 75 7.54 7.06 3.22
N ASP A 76 7.65 5.79 3.62
CA ASP A 76 8.07 4.66 2.77
C ASP A 76 6.89 3.81 2.26
N ILE A 77 5.64 4.26 2.46
CA ILE A 77 4.44 3.51 2.05
C ILE A 77 4.38 3.35 0.53
N GLY A 78 4.92 4.31 -0.21
CA GLY A 78 5.01 4.21 -1.66
C GLY A 78 6.05 3.20 -2.15
N HIS A 79 6.97 2.71 -1.30
CA HIS A 79 8.05 1.83 -1.72
C HIS A 79 7.58 0.40 -1.86
N ARG A 80 7.77 -0.16 -3.06
CA ARG A 80 7.61 -1.60 -3.28
C ARG A 80 8.70 -2.32 -2.49
N ALA A 81 8.33 -3.37 -1.77
CA ALA A 81 9.26 -4.15 -0.96
C ALA A 81 8.87 -5.63 -0.99
N GLU A 82 9.86 -6.51 -0.91
CA GLU A 82 9.61 -7.89 -0.47
C GLU A 82 8.97 -7.84 0.92
N ALA A 83 7.98 -8.68 1.16
CA ALA A 83 7.23 -8.65 2.40
C ALA A 83 6.68 -10.02 2.79
N THR A 84 6.50 -10.22 4.08
CA THR A 84 5.75 -11.34 4.65
C THR A 84 4.44 -10.82 5.21
N ALA A 85 3.33 -11.38 4.74
CA ALA A 85 1.99 -11.09 5.23
C ALA A 85 1.63 -12.09 6.34
N THR A 86 1.21 -11.58 7.49
CA THR A 86 0.74 -12.40 8.61
C THR A 86 -0.59 -11.84 9.13
N LEU A 87 -1.64 -12.66 9.08
CA LEU A 87 -2.96 -12.28 9.59
C LEU A 87 -3.10 -12.70 11.05
N TYR A 88 -3.38 -11.73 11.92
CA TYR A 88 -3.65 -11.94 13.33
C TYR A 88 -5.11 -11.62 13.66
N PRO A 89 -5.62 -12.10 14.82
CA PRO A 89 -6.91 -11.65 15.34
C PRO A 89 -7.01 -10.12 15.52
N GLN A 90 -5.90 -9.42 15.70
CA GLN A 90 -5.90 -7.97 15.87
C GLN A 90 -5.83 -7.21 14.54
N GLY A 91 -5.35 -7.84 13.46
CA GLY A 91 -5.11 -7.15 12.20
C GLY A 91 -4.11 -7.86 11.29
N LEU A 92 -3.80 -7.21 10.18
CA LEU A 92 -2.87 -7.68 9.18
C LEU A 92 -1.53 -6.98 9.35
N LEU A 93 -0.46 -7.77 9.51
CA LEU A 93 0.91 -7.28 9.47
C LEU A 93 1.52 -7.57 8.09
N LEU A 94 2.11 -6.55 7.49
CA LEU A 94 3.02 -6.67 6.36
C LEU A 94 4.42 -6.28 6.83
N ASP A 95 5.25 -7.27 7.11
CA ASP A 95 6.66 -7.03 7.45
C ASP A 95 7.46 -6.85 6.16
N ARG A 96 8.00 -5.65 5.95
CA ARG A 96 8.59 -5.21 4.66
C ARG A 96 10.10 -5.14 4.77
N VAL A 97 10.81 -5.75 3.81
CA VAL A 97 12.28 -5.71 3.78
C VAL A 97 12.75 -4.35 3.24
N GLY A 98 13.60 -3.66 4.00
CA GLY A 98 14.16 -2.36 3.63
C GLY A 98 13.16 -1.19 3.73
N ALA A 99 12.00 -1.41 4.33
CA ALA A 99 10.99 -0.40 4.65
C ALA A 99 10.37 -0.70 6.02
N SER A 100 9.64 0.25 6.58
CA SER A 100 8.94 0.07 7.87
C SER A 100 7.84 -0.99 7.74
N PRO A 101 7.52 -1.79 8.78
CA PRO A 101 6.36 -2.67 8.74
C PRO A 101 5.07 -1.86 8.59
N LEU A 102 4.08 -2.42 7.91
CA LEU A 102 2.74 -1.83 7.77
C LEU A 102 1.74 -2.66 8.58
N TRP A 103 1.10 -2.02 9.56
CA TRP A 103 0.00 -2.59 10.33
C TRP A 103 -1.34 -2.07 9.83
N ILE A 104 -2.29 -2.98 9.60
CA ILE A 104 -3.68 -2.68 9.26
C ILE A 104 -4.56 -3.31 10.33
N ASP A 105 -5.19 -2.47 11.15
CA ASP A 105 -6.05 -2.92 12.23
C ASP A 105 -7.31 -3.62 11.68
N ALA A 106 -7.68 -4.75 12.27
CA ALA A 106 -8.84 -5.53 11.83
C ALA A 106 -10.15 -4.72 11.84
N ALA A 107 -10.31 -3.74 12.75
CA ALA A 107 -11.51 -2.89 12.84
C ALA A 107 -11.59 -1.87 11.69
N THR A 108 -10.47 -1.58 11.04
CA THR A 108 -10.41 -0.63 9.92
C THR A 108 -10.62 -1.29 8.56
N ILE A 109 -10.52 -2.62 8.48
CA ILE A 109 -10.67 -3.37 7.22
C ILE A 109 -12.12 -3.28 6.73
N ARG A 110 -12.28 -2.94 5.45
CA ARG A 110 -13.57 -2.78 4.77
C ARG A 110 -13.84 -3.85 3.72
N ASP A 111 -12.81 -4.29 3.01
CA ASP A 111 -12.93 -5.29 1.96
C ASP A 111 -11.61 -6.05 1.74
N ALA A 112 -11.69 -7.25 1.18
CA ALA A 112 -10.55 -8.02 0.71
C ALA A 112 -10.93 -8.71 -0.61
N ARG A 113 -10.12 -8.49 -1.65
CA ARG A 113 -10.42 -9.02 -2.99
C ARG A 113 -9.14 -9.37 -3.76
N THR A 114 -9.32 -10.09 -4.86
CA THR A 114 -8.26 -10.22 -5.85
C THR A 114 -8.33 -9.11 -6.90
N ALA A 115 -7.19 -8.63 -7.38
CA ALA A 115 -7.12 -7.59 -8.41
C ALA A 115 -6.05 -7.87 -9.46
N ARG A 116 -6.27 -7.35 -10.68
CA ARG A 116 -5.31 -7.48 -11.80
C ARG A 116 -4.15 -6.50 -11.71
N GLY A 117 -4.30 -5.43 -10.94
CA GLY A 117 -3.30 -4.40 -10.79
C GLY A 117 -3.61 -3.45 -9.65
N LEU A 118 -2.56 -2.82 -9.12
CA LEU A 118 -2.62 -1.79 -8.10
C LEU A 118 -1.32 -0.97 -8.16
N ALA A 119 -1.38 0.27 -7.67
CA ALA A 119 -0.24 1.18 -7.56
C ALA A 119 0.48 1.40 -8.91
N GLY A 120 -0.30 1.50 -10.00
CA GLY A 120 0.19 1.66 -11.36
C GLY A 120 0.84 0.42 -11.97
N LYS A 121 0.75 -0.75 -11.32
CA LYS A 121 1.35 -2.00 -11.79
C LYS A 121 0.28 -3.05 -12.11
N VAL A 122 0.32 -3.57 -13.34
CA VAL A 122 -0.51 -4.71 -13.77
C VAL A 122 0.28 -6.00 -13.55
N VAL A 123 -0.39 -6.99 -12.97
CA VAL A 123 0.20 -8.28 -12.58
C VAL A 123 -0.39 -9.46 -13.35
N GLY A 124 -1.55 -9.28 -14.01
CA GLY A 124 -2.22 -10.33 -14.78
C GLY A 124 -2.92 -11.37 -13.89
N ASN A 125 -3.96 -12.04 -14.43
CA ASN A 125 -4.70 -13.15 -13.80
C ASN A 125 -5.12 -12.93 -12.33
N ASN A 126 -5.62 -11.73 -11.99
CA ASN A 126 -6.02 -11.38 -10.61
C ASN A 126 -4.94 -11.71 -9.55
N GLY A 127 -3.66 -11.64 -9.90
CA GLY A 127 -2.57 -12.14 -9.07
C GLY A 127 -2.20 -11.28 -7.86
N LEU A 128 -3.05 -10.35 -7.45
CA LEU A 128 -2.87 -9.51 -6.25
C LEU A 128 -3.97 -9.76 -5.24
N LEU A 129 -3.60 -9.91 -3.98
CA LEU A 129 -4.49 -9.73 -2.84
C LEU A 129 -4.53 -8.23 -2.53
N VAL A 130 -5.72 -7.64 -2.56
CA VAL A 130 -5.94 -6.23 -2.22
C VAL A 130 -6.83 -6.15 -1.00
N ILE A 131 -6.34 -5.44 0.01
CA ILE A 131 -7.05 -5.17 1.25
C ILE A 131 -7.46 -3.70 1.23
N THR A 132 -8.75 -3.43 1.33
CA THR A 132 -9.29 -2.09 1.47
C THR A 132 -9.55 -1.81 2.94
N TRP A 133 -9.04 -0.68 3.43
CA TRP A 133 -9.09 -0.33 4.86
C TRP A 133 -9.17 1.18 5.06
N ALA A 134 -9.76 1.59 6.18
CA ALA A 134 -9.90 2.98 6.56
C ALA A 134 -8.64 3.48 7.30
N HIS A 135 -8.15 4.65 6.93
CA HIS A 135 -7.01 5.32 7.56
C HIS A 135 -7.35 6.78 7.83
N GLY A 136 -7.85 7.06 9.04
CA GLY A 136 -8.56 8.32 9.32
C GLY A 136 -9.81 8.43 8.47
N GLU A 137 -9.98 9.56 7.79
CA GLU A 137 -11.10 9.82 6.88
C GLU A 137 -10.90 9.24 5.46
N HIS A 138 -9.77 8.58 5.21
CA HIS A 138 -9.41 8.09 3.89
C HIS A 138 -9.63 6.59 3.77
N LEU A 139 -10.06 6.15 2.60
CA LEU A 139 -10.10 4.73 2.27
C LEU A 139 -8.90 4.38 1.40
N LEU A 140 -8.14 3.37 1.81
CA LEU A 140 -6.89 2.96 1.17
C LEU A 140 -6.98 1.53 0.66
N ASP A 141 -6.33 1.26 -0.47
CA ASP A 141 -6.12 -0.08 -1.01
C ASP A 141 -4.65 -0.46 -0.85
N THR A 142 -4.37 -1.54 -0.12
CA THR A 142 -3.03 -2.12 0.02
C THR A 142 -2.93 -3.39 -0.81
N GLY A 143 -1.95 -3.45 -1.71
CA GLY A 143 -1.74 -4.58 -2.60
C GLY A 143 -0.57 -5.44 -2.18
N PHE A 144 -0.82 -6.72 -2.03
CA PHE A 144 0.17 -7.76 -1.78
C PHE A 144 0.13 -8.80 -2.89
N ARG A 145 1.31 -9.24 -3.33
CA ARG A 145 1.47 -10.35 -4.28
C ARG A 145 2.17 -11.48 -3.54
N GLY A 146 1.41 -12.45 -3.08
CA GLY A 146 1.96 -13.69 -2.50
C GLY A 146 2.72 -14.50 -3.55
N ASP A 147 3.66 -15.31 -3.06
CA ASP A 147 4.39 -16.28 -3.86
C ASP A 147 3.47 -17.44 -4.24
N ASP A 148 2.61 -17.89 -3.32
CA ASP A 148 1.51 -18.81 -3.59
C ASP A 148 0.17 -18.06 -3.70
N LYS A 149 -0.44 -18.14 -4.89
CA LYS A 149 -1.72 -17.48 -5.18
C LYS A 149 -2.91 -18.39 -4.95
N THR A 150 -2.69 -19.69 -4.74
CA THR A 150 -3.78 -20.66 -4.55
C THR A 150 -4.50 -20.42 -3.23
N GLY A 151 -3.81 -19.90 -2.21
CA GLY A 151 -4.38 -19.55 -0.91
C GLY A 151 -5.15 -18.23 -0.86
N TYR A 152 -5.28 -17.47 -1.95
CA TYR A 152 -5.96 -16.16 -1.90
C TYR A 152 -7.44 -16.26 -1.50
N SER A 153 -8.13 -17.34 -1.85
CA SER A 153 -9.50 -17.58 -1.39
C SER A 153 -9.58 -17.65 0.13
N ASP A 154 -8.61 -18.31 0.76
CA ASP A 154 -8.56 -18.56 2.20
C ASP A 154 -8.21 -17.26 2.94
N TRP A 155 -7.27 -16.49 2.39
CA TRP A 155 -6.96 -15.14 2.88
C TRP A 155 -8.17 -14.20 2.83
N ILE A 156 -8.90 -14.17 1.72
CA ILE A 156 -10.13 -13.36 1.59
C ILE A 156 -11.19 -13.82 2.58
N ALA A 157 -11.40 -15.13 2.71
CA ALA A 157 -12.37 -15.69 3.65
C ALA A 157 -12.02 -15.33 5.11
N ALA A 158 -10.76 -15.50 5.51
CA ALA A 158 -10.30 -15.19 6.86
C ALA A 158 -10.43 -13.69 7.19
N ILE A 159 -10.04 -12.81 6.26
CA ILE A 159 -10.19 -11.35 6.44
C ILE A 159 -11.67 -10.96 6.53
N THR A 160 -12.52 -11.54 5.67
CA THR A 160 -13.97 -11.26 5.66
C THR A 160 -14.63 -11.72 6.95
N GLN A 161 -14.30 -12.92 7.42
CA GLN A 161 -14.77 -13.43 8.70
C GLN A 161 -14.34 -12.53 9.86
N ARG A 162 -13.10 -12.04 9.80
CA ARG A 162 -12.57 -11.15 10.83
C ARG A 162 -13.31 -9.81 10.90
N LYS A 163 -13.61 -9.23 9.74
CA LYS A 163 -14.46 -8.04 9.62
C LYS A 163 -15.83 -8.27 10.26
N ALA A 164 -16.51 -9.36 9.91
CA ALA A 164 -17.83 -9.67 10.44
C ALA A 164 -17.84 -9.85 11.97
N ALA A 165 -16.78 -10.47 12.52
CA ALA A 165 -16.62 -10.63 13.96
C ALA A 165 -16.41 -9.28 14.69
N ASN A 166 -15.83 -8.27 14.04
CA ASN A 166 -15.69 -6.93 14.62
C ASN A 166 -16.99 -6.12 14.58
N GLU A 167 -17.87 -6.35 13.61
CA GLU A 167 -19.16 -5.64 13.51
C GLU A 167 -20.19 -6.18 14.53
N SER A 168 -19.96 -7.37 15.08
CA SER A 168 -20.87 -8.04 16.02
C SER A 168 -20.50 -7.82 17.50
N ALA A 169 -19.38 -7.15 17.78
CA ALA A 169 -18.82 -6.90 19.11
C ALA A 169 -19.01 -5.44 19.52
#